data_AF-A0A7L1CVG9-F1
#
_entry.id   AF-A0A7L1CVG9-F1
#
_cell.length_a   1.000
_cell.length_b   1.000
_cell.length_c   1.000
_cell.angle_alpha   90.00
_cell.angle_beta   90.00
_cell.angle_gamma   90.00
#
_symmetry.space_group_name_H-M   'P 1'
#
loop_
_entity.id
_entity.type
_entity.pdbx_description
1 polymer ?
#
loop_
_entity_poly.entity_id
_entity_poly.type
_entity_poly.pdbx_seq_one_letter_code
_entity_poly.pdbx_strand_id
1 'polypeptide(L)'
;TGNMEHFWLCLLCLVGSGLVLPGNPEPGIRPALSPEETELVEVLQEVLEKLGNKEPPALEKRLSWVPSCEPGEPCAVRRGARIGKLCSCPRGTSCNLFILKCS
;
A
#
# COMPACT_ATOMS: atom_id res chain seq x y z
N THR A 1 -15.53 -4.41 39.23
CA THR A 1 -15.19 -3.13 38.56
C THR A 1 -14.19 -3.43 37.45
N GLY A 2 -14.63 -3.52 36.19
CA GLY A 2 -13.69 -3.84 35.11
C GLY A 2 -14.29 -4.28 33.78
N ASN A 3 -15.47 -3.78 33.39
CA ASN A 3 -16.06 -4.02 32.06
C ASN A 3 -16.72 -2.77 31.45
N MET A 4 -16.59 -1.60 32.11
CA MET A 4 -17.16 -0.33 31.62
C MET A 4 -16.26 0.30 30.54
N GLU A 5 -14.95 0.27 30.78
CA GLU A 5 -13.94 0.90 29.91
C GLU A 5 -13.92 0.28 28.51
N HIS A 6 -14.05 -1.04 28.43
CA HIS A 6 -14.03 -1.77 27.16
C HIS A 6 -15.28 -1.49 26.31
N PHE A 7 -16.42 -1.25 26.96
CA PHE A 7 -17.67 -0.90 26.29
C PHE A 7 -17.59 0.50 25.65
N TRP A 8 -16.99 1.45 26.38
CA TRP A 8 -16.74 2.81 25.88
C TRP A 8 -15.71 2.84 24.75
N LEU A 9 -14.61 2.08 24.85
CA LEU A 9 -13.63 1.94 23.78
C LEU A 9 -14.25 1.35 22.50
N CYS A 10 -15.11 0.34 22.65
CA CYS A 10 -15.84 -0.26 21.53
C CYS A 10 -16.79 0.75 20.87
N LEU A 11 -17.53 1.52 21.67
CA LEU A 11 -18.44 2.55 21.18
C LEU A 11 -17.70 3.67 20.43
N LEU A 12 -16.56 4.13 20.96
CA LEU A 12 -15.70 5.13 20.31
C LEU A 12 -15.15 4.64 18.97
N CYS A 13 -14.74 3.38 18.87
CA CYS A 13 -14.29 2.78 17.60
C CYS A 13 -15.41 2.75 16.55
N LEU A 14 -16.65 2.43 16.95
CA LEU A 14 -17.79 2.36 16.04
C LEU A 14 -18.21 3.74 15.53
N VAL A 15 -18.21 4.74 16.41
CA VAL A 15 -18.54 6.14 16.04
C VAL A 15 -17.41 6.76 15.21
N GLY A 16 -16.15 6.43 15.48
CA GLY A 16 -14.99 6.93 14.72
C GLY A 16 -14.79 6.29 13.34
N SER A 17 -15.35 5.11 13.09
CA SER A 17 -15.15 4.37 11.84
C SER A 17 -16.00 4.86 10.66
N GLY A 18 -16.88 5.87 10.84
CA GLY A 18 -17.54 6.54 9.73
C GLY A 18 -18.31 5.63 8.75
N LEU A 19 -18.69 4.42 9.18
CA LEU A 19 -19.48 3.47 8.38
C LEU A 19 -20.95 3.88 8.41
N VAL A 20 -21.22 5.09 7.96
CA VAL A 20 -22.50 5.48 7.39
C VAL A 20 -22.26 5.60 5.90
N LEU A 21 -22.58 4.55 5.15
CA LEU A 21 -22.77 4.62 3.72
C LEU A 21 -24.25 4.94 3.46
N PRO A 22 -24.59 6.17 3.06
CA PRO A 22 -25.72 6.41 2.18
C PRO A 22 -25.16 7.08 0.92
N GLY A 23 -24.95 6.29 -0.13
CA GLY A 23 -24.24 6.79 -1.31
C GLY A 23 -24.54 6.00 -2.58
N ASN A 24 -25.80 6.00 -3.00
CA ASN A 24 -26.18 5.95 -4.41
C ASN A 24 -27.38 6.90 -4.52
N PRO A 25 -27.44 7.87 -5.45
CA PRO A 25 -27.22 7.64 -6.88
C PRO A 25 -26.54 8.76 -7.65
N GLU A 26 -25.62 8.45 -8.57
CA GLU A 26 -25.33 9.35 -9.70
C GLU A 26 -25.17 8.56 -11.00
N PRO A 27 -26.11 8.67 -11.97
CA PRO A 27 -25.90 8.18 -13.32
C PRO A 27 -24.84 9.04 -13.99
N GLY A 28 -23.78 8.39 -14.47
CA GLY A 28 -22.66 9.05 -15.14
C GLY A 28 -23.12 9.89 -16.32
N ILE A 29 -23.10 11.21 -16.12
CA ILE A 29 -23.06 12.20 -17.20
C ILE A 29 -21.74 11.94 -17.92
N ARG A 30 -21.80 11.42 -19.15
CA ARG A 30 -20.66 11.45 -20.07
C ARG A 30 -20.49 12.92 -20.50
N PRO A 31 -19.42 13.63 -20.14
CA PRO A 31 -19.10 14.85 -20.83
C PRO A 31 -18.78 14.45 -22.28
N ALA A 32 -19.42 15.08 -23.26
CA ALA A 32 -18.98 14.96 -24.64
C ALA A 32 -17.58 15.58 -24.70
N LEU A 33 -16.58 14.70 -24.64
CA LEU A 33 -15.18 15.05 -24.56
C LEU A 33 -14.69 15.40 -25.97
N SER A 34 -13.95 16.50 -26.11
CA SER A 34 -13.38 16.90 -27.40
C SER A 34 -12.44 15.80 -27.93
N PRO A 35 -12.23 15.67 -29.26
CA PRO A 35 -11.44 14.58 -29.84
C PRO A 35 -10.01 14.52 -29.28
N GLU A 36 -9.42 15.67 -28.97
CA GLU A 36 -8.11 15.77 -28.30
C GLU A 36 -8.13 15.21 -26.88
N GLU A 37 -9.18 15.48 -26.11
CA GLU A 37 -9.30 14.99 -24.75
C GLU A 37 -9.61 13.47 -24.72
N THR A 38 -10.29 12.92 -25.74
CA THR A 38 -10.48 11.46 -25.86
C THR A 38 -9.17 10.70 -26.08
N GLU A 39 -8.26 11.26 -26.87
CA GLU A 39 -6.93 10.67 -27.11
C GLU A 39 -6.10 10.65 -25.81
N LEU A 40 -6.14 11.75 -25.04
CA LEU A 40 -5.45 11.84 -23.76
C LEU A 40 -5.97 10.82 -22.74
N VAL A 41 -7.29 10.58 -22.71
CA VAL A 41 -7.92 9.58 -21.83
C VAL A 41 -7.57 8.15 -22.24
N GLU A 42 -7.38 7.90 -23.54
CA GLU A 42 -6.97 6.59 -24.06
C GLU A 42 -5.50 6.29 -23.72
N VAL A 43 -4.60 7.27 -23.92
CA VAL A 43 -3.20 7.17 -23.51
C VAL A 43 -3.07 6.93 -22.00
N LEU A 44 -3.86 7.65 -21.21
CA LEU A 44 -3.84 7.49 -19.75
C LEU A 44 -4.32 6.11 -19.32
N GLN A 45 -5.36 5.57 -19.96
CA GLN A 45 -5.81 4.19 -19.73
C GLN A 45 -4.73 3.16 -20.07
N GLU A 46 -4.07 3.30 -21.22
CA GLU A 46 -3.00 2.39 -21.63
C GLU A 46 -1.83 2.40 -20.63
N VAL A 47 -1.44 3.58 -20.13
CA VAL A 47 -0.40 3.71 -19.10
C VAL A 47 -0.85 3.07 -17.78
N LEU A 48 -2.12 3.23 -17.40
CA LEU A 48 -2.67 2.65 -16.18
C LEU A 48 -2.74 1.12 -16.25
N GLU A 49 -3.07 0.56 -17.41
CA GLU A 49 -3.07 -0.88 -17.67
C GLU A 49 -1.64 -1.44 -17.68
N LYS A 50 -0.67 -0.72 -18.27
CA LYS A 50 0.76 -1.08 -18.23
C LYS A 50 1.32 -1.04 -16.81
N LEU A 51 0.91 -0.10 -15.97
CA LEU A 51 1.29 -0.07 -14.54
C LEU A 51 0.52 -1.11 -13.71
N GLY A 52 -0.76 -1.35 -14.01
CA GLY A 52 -1.67 -2.23 -13.27
C GLY A 52 -1.32 -3.72 -13.37
N ASN A 53 -0.56 -4.13 -14.38
CA ASN A 53 0.00 -5.48 -14.48
C ASN A 53 1.05 -5.80 -13.40
N LYS A 54 1.54 -4.79 -12.67
CA LYS A 54 2.21 -5.00 -11.37
C LYS A 54 1.12 -4.96 -10.31
N GLU A 55 0.47 -6.10 -10.07
CA GLU A 55 -0.53 -6.26 -9.01
C GLU A 55 -0.01 -5.56 -7.74
N PRO A 56 -0.65 -4.46 -7.30
CA PRO A 56 -0.27 -3.86 -6.05
C PRO A 56 -0.56 -4.90 -4.96
N PRO A 57 0.38 -5.16 -4.04
CA PRO A 57 0.17 -6.13 -2.99
C PRO A 57 -1.14 -5.81 -2.26
N ALA A 58 -1.97 -6.84 -2.05
CA ALA A 58 -3.22 -6.75 -1.30
C ALA A 58 -3.03 -5.83 -0.08
N LEU A 59 -4.02 -4.97 0.20
CA LEU A 59 -3.91 -3.84 1.14
C LEU A 59 -3.27 -4.21 2.48
N GLU A 60 -3.52 -5.41 2.99
CA GLU A 60 -2.96 -5.94 4.24
C GLU A 60 -1.43 -6.15 4.22
N LYS A 61 -0.85 -6.44 3.05
CA LYS A 61 0.60 -6.61 2.87
C LYS A 61 1.32 -5.28 2.70
N ARG A 62 0.63 -4.16 2.46
CA ARG A 62 1.29 -2.87 2.16
C ARG A 62 2.14 -2.33 3.29
N LEU A 63 1.80 -2.59 4.56
CA LEU A 63 2.55 -2.06 5.70
C LEU A 63 3.94 -2.69 5.86
N SER A 64 4.13 -3.90 5.36
CA SER A 64 5.38 -4.66 5.44
C SER A 64 5.96 -5.01 4.07
N TRP A 65 5.34 -4.52 2.99
CA TRP A 65 5.78 -4.74 1.63
C TRP A 65 7.05 -3.94 1.35
N VAL A 66 8.05 -4.65 0.86
CA VAL A 66 9.31 -4.09 0.35
C VAL A 66 9.68 -4.83 -0.92
N PRO A 67 10.36 -4.19 -1.89
CA PRO A 67 10.83 -4.85 -3.10
C PRO A 67 11.81 -6.00 -2.79
N SER A 68 12.12 -6.85 -3.76
CA SER A 68 13.20 -7.84 -3.65
C SER A 68 14.58 -7.19 -3.80
N CYS A 69 15.59 -7.65 -3.07
CA CYS A 69 16.99 -7.20 -3.23
C CYS A 69 17.70 -7.98 -4.35
N GLU A 70 18.74 -7.39 -4.94
CA GLU A 70 19.74 -8.15 -5.68
C GLU A 70 20.74 -8.84 -4.72
N PRO A 71 21.44 -9.91 -5.15
CA PRO A 71 22.44 -10.57 -4.31
C PRO A 71 23.57 -9.62 -3.88
N GLY A 72 23.83 -9.55 -2.57
CA GLY A 72 24.91 -8.71 -2.01
C GLY A 72 24.57 -7.23 -1.80
N GLU A 73 23.37 -6.79 -2.19
CA GLU A 73 22.88 -5.43 -1.93
C GLU A 73 22.53 -5.18 -0.45
N PRO A 74 22.52 -3.90 -0.02
CA PRO A 74 22.06 -3.54 1.30
C PRO A 74 20.56 -3.80 1.47
N CYS A 75 20.21 -4.70 2.40
CA CYS A 75 18.83 -5.08 2.70
C CYS A 75 18.19 -4.27 3.82
N ALA A 76 19.00 -3.54 4.60
CA ALA A 76 18.56 -2.72 5.71
C ALA A 76 19.43 -1.46 5.87
N VAL A 77 18.93 -0.49 6.61
CA VAL A 77 19.67 0.73 7.00
C VAL A 77 19.57 0.93 8.50
N ARG A 78 20.67 1.38 9.12
CA ARG A 78 20.72 1.71 10.53
C ARG A 78 20.64 3.21 10.74
N ARG A 79 19.72 3.65 11.59
CA ARG A 79 19.59 5.04 12.05
C ARG A 79 19.55 5.01 13.58
N GLY A 80 20.72 5.24 14.21
CA GLY A 80 20.89 5.11 15.65
C GLY A 80 20.69 3.66 16.13
N ALA A 81 19.77 3.47 17.09
CA ALA A 81 19.38 2.16 17.60
C ALA A 81 18.34 1.43 16.72
N ARG A 82 17.77 2.11 15.72
CA ARG A 82 16.70 1.55 14.87
C ARG A 82 17.28 1.01 13.57
N ILE A 83 16.66 -0.07 13.08
CA ILE A 83 16.98 -0.71 11.79
C ILE A 83 15.73 -0.69 10.92
N GLY A 84 15.83 -0.15 9.71
CA GLY A 84 14.78 -0.15 8.71
C GLY A 84 15.07 -1.13 7.59
N LYS A 85 14.07 -1.91 7.16
CA LYS A 85 14.18 -2.85 6.03
C LYS A 85 13.98 -2.11 4.71
N LEU A 86 14.85 -2.35 3.73
CA LEU A 86 14.77 -1.72 2.40
C LEU A 86 14.16 -2.66 1.36
N CYS A 87 14.53 -3.94 1.41
CA CYS A 87 14.11 -4.96 0.46
C CYS A 87 14.12 -6.36 1.12
N SER A 88 13.51 -7.35 0.47
CA SER A 88 13.52 -8.75 0.89
C SER A 88 14.61 -9.51 0.14
N CYS A 89 15.51 -10.15 0.87
CA CYS A 89 16.57 -10.97 0.28
C CYS A 89 15.99 -12.17 -0.50
N PRO A 90 16.64 -12.57 -1.61
CA PRO A 90 16.21 -13.73 -2.39
C PRO A 90 16.31 -15.03 -1.58
N ARG A 91 15.59 -16.06 -2.03
CA ARG A 91 15.58 -17.38 -1.38
C ARG A 91 17.00 -17.92 -1.20
N GLY A 92 17.30 -18.43 0.00
CA GLY A 92 18.62 -18.96 0.35
C GLY A 92 19.59 -17.94 0.94
N THR A 93 19.21 -16.66 1.03
CA THR A 93 19.98 -15.63 1.74
C THR A 93 19.11 -14.94 2.78
N SER A 94 19.74 -14.36 3.80
CA SER A 94 19.08 -13.60 4.85
C SER A 94 19.68 -12.21 4.99
N CYS A 95 18.91 -11.25 5.50
CA CYS A 95 19.44 -9.93 5.76
C CYS A 95 20.30 -9.96 7.03
N ASN A 96 21.62 -9.88 6.89
CA ASN A 96 22.51 -9.81 8.02
C ASN A 96 22.50 -8.39 8.60
N LEU A 97 21.98 -8.24 9.81
CA LEU A 97 21.78 -6.93 10.46
C LEU A 97 23.08 -6.25 10.94
N PHE A 98 24.21 -6.98 10.95
CA PHE A 98 25.53 -6.40 11.29
C PHE A 98 26.19 -5.75 10.07
N ILE A 99 26.17 -6.43 8.91
CA ILE A 99 26.72 -5.90 7.65
C ILE A 99 25.68 -5.17 6.77
N LEU A 100 24.40 -5.26 7.17
CA LEU A 100 23.24 -4.69 6.49
C LEU A 100 23.01 -5.16 5.06
N LYS A 101 23.50 -6.35 4.70
CA LYS A 101 23.46 -6.93 3.34
C LYS A 101 22.85 -8.32 3.35
N CYS A 102 22.38 -8.77 2.18
CA CYS A 102 21.95 -10.15 1.99
C CYS A 102 23.16 -11.09 1.96
N SER A 103 23.18 -12.07 2.88
CA SER A 103 24.19 -13.13 2.98
C SER A 103 23.58 -14.44 3.43
#